data_AF-Q3TYN8-F1
#
_entry.id   AF-Q3TYN8-F1
#
_cell.length_a   1.000
_cell.length_b   1.000
_cell.length_c   1.000
_cell.angle_alpha   90.00
_cell.angle_beta   90.00
_cell.angle_gamma   90.00
#
_symmetry.space_group_name_H-M   'P 1'
#
loop_
_entity.id
_entity.type
_entity.pdbx_description
1 polymer ?
#
loop_
_entity_poly.entity_id
_entity_poly.type
_entity_poly.pdbx_seq_one_letter_code
_entity_poly.pdbx_strand_id
1 'polypeptide(L)'
;MDNLSDTLKKLKITAADRTEGSLEGCLDCLLQALAQNNAETSEKIQGSGILQLFANLLTPQASCTAKVADIIAEVAKNEFMRIPCVDAGLISPLVQLLNSKDQEVLLQTGRALGNICYDSRKYQDIGDTFTTFKEL
;
A
#
# COMPACT_ATOMS: atom_id res chain seq x y z
N MET A 1 14.44 -19.58 5.86
CA MET A 1 14.00 -18.71 4.76
C MET A 1 12.70 -18.03 5.24
N ASP A 2 12.75 -17.41 6.43
CA ASP A 2 11.55 -17.15 7.26
C ASP A 2 11.45 -15.69 7.74
N ASN A 3 12.20 -14.77 7.13
CA ASN A 3 12.27 -13.39 7.62
C ASN A 3 10.98 -12.59 7.36
N LEU A 4 10.30 -12.83 6.23
CA LEU A 4 9.15 -12.02 5.82
C LEU A 4 7.93 -12.19 6.76
N SER A 5 7.62 -13.41 7.20
CA SER A 5 6.50 -13.66 8.11
C SER A 5 6.72 -12.97 9.46
N ASP A 6 7.95 -13.00 9.96
CA ASP A 6 8.33 -12.31 11.18
C ASP A 6 8.32 -10.79 11.01
N THR A 7 8.75 -10.26 9.85
CA THR A 7 8.60 -8.84 9.50
C THR A 7 7.13 -8.41 9.50
N LEU A 8 6.24 -9.19 8.88
CA LEU A 8 4.81 -8.88 8.82
C LEU A 8 4.16 -8.89 10.22
N LYS A 9 4.54 -9.86 11.07
CA LYS A 9 4.08 -9.91 12.47
C LYS A 9 4.60 -8.72 13.27
N LYS A 10 5.89 -8.40 13.15
CA LYS A 10 6.51 -7.25 13.83
C LYS A 10 5.83 -5.95 13.40
N LEU A 11 5.59 -5.76 12.10
CA LEU A 11 4.93 -4.58 11.55
C LEU A 11 3.57 -4.33 12.21
N LYS A 12 2.77 -5.40 12.39
CA LYS A 12 1.47 -5.28 13.07
C LYS A 12 1.58 -4.83 14.52
N ILE A 13 2.60 -5.31 15.23
CA ILE A 13 2.83 -4.98 16.65
C ILE A 13 3.36 -3.54 16.76
N THR A 14 4.38 -3.19 16.00
CA THR A 14 5.02 -1.86 16.07
C THR A 14 4.12 -0.74 15.61
N ALA A 15 3.24 -0.99 14.63
CA ALA A 15 2.24 -0.01 14.23
C ALA A 15 1.17 0.23 15.31
N ALA A 16 0.91 -0.74 16.20
CA ALA A 16 0.06 -0.55 17.37
C ALA A 16 0.79 0.22 18.49
N ASP A 17 2.08 -0.05 18.69
CA ASP A 17 2.89 0.54 19.77
C ASP A 17 3.55 1.90 19.42
N ARG A 18 3.40 2.38 18.17
CA ARG A 18 3.99 3.64 17.64
C ARG A 18 5.50 3.80 17.89
N THR A 19 6.26 2.70 17.87
CA THR A 19 7.72 2.75 17.97
C THR A 19 8.35 3.02 16.59
N GLU A 20 8.57 4.30 16.27
CA GLU A 20 8.95 4.77 14.93
C GLU A 20 10.19 4.06 14.34
N GLY A 21 11.26 3.88 15.12
CA GLY A 21 12.49 3.26 14.63
C GLY A 21 12.35 1.77 14.25
N SER A 22 11.43 1.04 14.88
CA SER A 22 11.19 -0.37 14.55
C SER A 22 10.19 -0.54 13.40
N LEU A 23 9.34 0.46 13.13
CA LEU A 23 8.43 0.47 12.00
C LEU A 23 9.20 0.63 10.70
N GLU A 24 10.12 1.59 10.64
CA GLU A 24 10.89 1.88 9.44
C GLU A 24 11.72 0.68 8.95
N GLY A 25 12.41 0.00 9.84
CA GLY A 25 13.14 -1.23 9.50
C GLY A 25 12.25 -2.37 8.97
N CYS A 26 10.98 -2.43 9.40
CA CYS A 26 10.03 -3.39 8.85
C CYS A 26 9.61 -3.04 7.42
N LEU A 27 9.39 -1.75 7.13
CA LEU A 27 9.04 -1.28 5.79
C LEU A 27 10.21 -1.48 4.82
N ASP A 28 11.45 -1.23 5.25
CA ASP A 28 12.64 -1.47 4.44
C ASP A 28 12.81 -2.96 4.08
N CYS A 29 12.59 -3.85 5.07
CA CYS A 29 12.59 -5.30 4.82
C CYS A 29 11.50 -5.72 3.81
N LEU A 30 10.32 -5.08 3.86
CA LEU A 30 9.25 -5.36 2.91
C LEU A 30 9.58 -4.92 1.49
N LEU A 31 10.13 -3.70 1.33
CA LEU A 31 10.59 -3.21 0.04
C LEU A 31 11.68 -4.12 -0.54
N GLN A 32 12.63 -4.56 0.28
CA GLN A 32 13.66 -5.50 -0.15
C GLN A 32 13.06 -6.85 -0.58
N ALA A 33 12.07 -7.38 0.15
CA ALA A 33 11.38 -8.62 -0.23
C ALA A 33 10.60 -8.47 -1.54
N LEU A 34 9.90 -7.34 -1.72
CA LEU A 34 9.20 -7.01 -2.97
C LEU A 34 10.16 -6.87 -4.16
N ALA A 35 11.36 -6.32 -3.95
CA ALA A 35 12.38 -6.25 -4.98
C ALA A 35 12.95 -7.63 -5.36
N GLN A 36 13.01 -8.58 -4.42
CA GLN A 36 13.50 -9.94 -4.66
C GLN A 36 12.47 -10.82 -5.36
N ASN A 37 11.22 -10.85 -4.85
CA ASN A 37 10.12 -11.60 -5.45
C ASN A 37 8.79 -10.90 -5.18
N ASN A 38 8.43 -10.01 -6.10
CA ASN A 38 7.28 -9.12 -5.97
C ASN A 38 5.95 -9.90 -5.86
N ALA A 39 5.76 -10.95 -6.67
CA ALA A 39 4.52 -11.72 -6.68
C ALA A 39 4.31 -12.53 -5.38
N GLU A 40 5.30 -13.33 -4.99
CA GLU A 40 5.22 -14.15 -3.76
C GLU A 40 5.10 -13.29 -2.50
N THR A 41 5.83 -12.17 -2.46
CA THR A 41 5.75 -11.23 -1.33
C THR A 41 4.38 -10.57 -1.26
N SER A 42 3.81 -10.20 -2.41
CA SER A 42 2.47 -9.61 -2.47
C SER A 42 1.36 -10.57 -2.02
N GLU A 43 1.45 -11.86 -2.39
CA GLU A 43 0.54 -12.90 -1.91
C GLU A 43 0.60 -13.04 -0.38
N LYS A 44 1.80 -13.03 0.20
CA LYS A 44 1.98 -13.06 1.65
C LYS A 44 1.46 -11.80 2.34
N ILE A 45 1.67 -10.63 1.74
CA ILE A 45 1.13 -9.35 2.21
C ILE A 45 -0.40 -9.41 2.24
N GLN A 46 -1.03 -9.88 1.16
CA GLN A 46 -2.47 -10.06 1.07
C GLN A 46 -3.00 -11.01 2.16
N GLY A 47 -2.42 -12.21 2.26
CA GLY A 47 -2.85 -13.22 3.23
C GLY A 47 -2.59 -12.82 4.69
N SER A 48 -1.65 -11.90 4.93
CA SER A 48 -1.40 -11.36 6.27
C SER A 48 -2.38 -10.27 6.68
N GLY A 49 -3.16 -9.69 5.77
CA GLY A 49 -4.13 -8.63 6.10
C GLY A 49 -3.50 -7.29 6.51
N ILE A 50 -2.23 -7.04 6.18
CA ILE A 50 -1.55 -5.77 6.53
C ILE A 50 -1.98 -4.59 5.65
N LEU A 51 -2.72 -4.82 4.56
CA LEU A 51 -3.17 -3.73 3.69
C LEU A 51 -4.05 -2.72 4.45
N GLN A 52 -4.92 -3.21 5.34
CA GLN A 52 -5.73 -2.36 6.23
C GLN A 52 -4.86 -1.53 7.17
N LEU A 53 -3.72 -2.07 7.59
CA LEU A 53 -2.76 -1.33 8.41
C LEU A 53 -2.11 -0.20 7.61
N PHE A 54 -1.79 -0.42 6.33
CA PHE A 54 -1.26 0.62 5.47
C PHE A 54 -2.23 1.79 5.30
N ALA A 55 -3.55 1.53 5.20
CA ALA A 55 -4.54 2.61 5.19
C ALA A 55 -4.42 3.53 6.40
N ASN A 56 -4.13 2.97 7.59
CA ASN A 56 -3.94 3.74 8.82
C ASN A 56 -2.58 4.46 8.90
N LEU A 57 -1.57 3.96 8.20
CA LEU A 57 -0.22 4.55 8.18
C LEU A 57 -0.07 5.65 7.12
N LEU A 58 -0.93 5.68 6.09
CA LEU A 58 -0.99 6.73 5.07
C LEU A 58 -1.58 8.03 5.65
N THR A 59 -0.79 8.73 6.47
CA THR A 59 -1.18 10.02 7.05
C THR A 59 -0.22 11.11 6.60
N PRO A 60 -0.68 12.31 6.18
CA PRO A 60 0.20 13.31 5.57
C PRO A 60 1.38 13.78 6.46
N GLN A 61 1.30 13.57 7.78
CA GLN A 61 2.32 13.98 8.75
C GLN A 61 3.31 12.85 9.11
N ALA A 62 3.06 11.59 8.71
CA ALA A 62 3.95 10.50 9.07
C ALA A 62 5.16 10.43 8.15
N SER A 63 6.36 10.31 8.75
CA SER A 63 7.63 10.16 8.04
C SER A 63 7.70 8.90 7.17
N CYS A 64 6.96 7.85 7.55
CA CYS A 64 6.91 6.59 6.81
C CYS A 64 5.94 6.58 5.62
N THR A 65 5.20 7.67 5.39
CA THR A 65 4.13 7.73 4.37
C THR A 65 4.63 7.44 2.96
N ALA A 66 5.76 8.05 2.57
CA ALA A 66 6.35 7.82 1.26
C ALA A 66 6.70 6.34 1.06
N LYS A 67 7.30 5.69 2.07
CA LYS A 67 7.63 4.26 2.04
C LYS A 67 6.40 3.37 1.97
N VAL A 68 5.36 3.67 2.75
CA VAL A 68 4.10 2.92 2.70
C VAL A 68 3.44 3.05 1.32
N ALA A 69 3.43 4.25 0.74
CA ALA A 69 2.93 4.48 -0.61
C ALA A 69 3.76 3.72 -1.66
N ASP A 70 5.08 3.65 -1.51
CA ASP A 70 5.96 2.87 -2.39
C ASP A 70 5.66 1.36 -2.31
N ILE A 71 5.51 0.82 -1.10
CA ILE A 71 5.11 -0.58 -0.91
C ILE A 71 3.79 -0.88 -1.62
N ILE A 72 2.80 0.01 -1.47
CA ILE A 72 1.50 -0.16 -2.15
C ILE A 72 1.68 -0.10 -3.67
N ALA A 73 2.50 0.82 -4.18
CA ALA A 73 2.79 0.92 -5.60
C ALA A 73 3.44 -0.35 -6.13
N GLU A 74 4.41 -0.92 -5.42
CA GLU A 74 5.09 -2.17 -5.78
C GLU A 74 4.14 -3.37 -5.74
N VAL A 75 3.27 -3.46 -4.74
CA VAL A 75 2.28 -4.52 -4.61
C VAL A 75 1.24 -4.45 -5.74
N ALA A 76 0.74 -3.24 -6.04
CA ALA A 76 -0.28 -3.00 -7.06
C ALA A 76 0.20 -3.19 -8.51
N LYS A 77 1.51 -3.37 -8.74
CA LYS A 77 2.03 -3.85 -10.03
C LYS A 77 1.42 -5.19 -10.41
N ASN A 78 1.16 -6.04 -9.42
CA ASN A 78 0.45 -7.30 -9.63
C ASN A 78 -1.05 -7.05 -9.81
N GLU A 79 -1.61 -7.57 -10.90
CA GLU A 79 -3.03 -7.40 -11.20
C GLU A 79 -3.94 -7.98 -10.10
N PHE A 80 -3.57 -9.13 -9.53
CA PHE A 80 -4.33 -9.79 -8.45
C PHE A 80 -4.38 -8.98 -7.15
N MET A 81 -3.50 -7.98 -6.98
CA MET A 81 -3.46 -7.13 -5.79
C MET A 81 -4.32 -5.89 -5.88
N ARG A 82 -4.78 -5.50 -7.08
CA ARG A 82 -5.49 -4.23 -7.28
C ARG A 82 -6.83 -4.21 -6.55
N ILE A 83 -7.64 -5.25 -6.69
CA ILE A 83 -8.91 -5.38 -5.96
C ILE A 83 -8.68 -5.46 -4.44
N PRO A 84 -7.77 -6.29 -3.92
CA PRO A 84 -7.39 -6.24 -2.50
C PRO A 84 -6.96 -4.86 -1.99
N CYS A 85 -6.26 -4.07 -2.79
CA CYS A 85 -5.90 -2.70 -2.43
C CYS A 85 -7.12 -1.77 -2.34
N VAL A 86 -8.11 -1.94 -3.23
CA VAL A 86 -9.38 -1.21 -3.19
C VAL A 86 -10.21 -1.64 -1.98
N ASP A 87 -10.39 -2.94 -1.77
CA ASP A 87 -11.14 -3.50 -0.63
C ASP A 87 -10.49 -3.15 0.72
N ALA A 88 -9.17 -2.95 0.73
CA ALA A 88 -8.44 -2.47 1.90
C ALA A 88 -8.63 -0.97 2.18
N GLY A 89 -9.40 -0.25 1.37
CA GLY A 89 -9.67 1.18 1.55
C GLY A 89 -8.47 2.08 1.26
N LEU A 90 -7.45 1.63 0.53
CA LEU A 90 -6.21 2.39 0.30
C LEU A 90 -6.42 3.62 -0.59
N ILE A 91 -7.48 3.62 -1.41
CA ILE A 91 -7.77 4.69 -2.35
C ILE A 91 -7.93 6.05 -1.66
N SER A 92 -8.78 6.13 -0.63
CA SER A 92 -9.14 7.42 -0.02
C SER A 92 -7.93 8.10 0.63
N PRO A 93 -7.11 7.40 1.46
CA PRO A 93 -5.88 7.99 2.00
C PRO A 93 -4.89 8.40 0.90
N LEU A 94 -4.70 7.59 -0.14
CA LEU A 94 -3.81 7.94 -1.25
C LEU A 94 -4.29 9.21 -1.98
N VAL A 95 -5.58 9.35 -2.26
CA VAL A 95 -6.11 10.59 -2.87
C VAL A 95 -5.85 11.80 -1.98
N GLN A 96 -6.01 11.68 -0.66
CA GLN A 96 -5.73 12.79 0.26
C GLN A 96 -4.25 13.22 0.20
N LEU A 97 -3.33 12.26 0.06
CA LEU A 97 -1.89 12.50 -0.04
C LEU A 97 -1.46 13.22 -1.33
N LEU A 98 -2.31 13.27 -2.36
CA LEU A 98 -2.06 14.10 -3.56
C LEU A 98 -2.03 15.61 -3.27
N ASN A 99 -2.48 16.04 -2.09
CA ASN A 99 -2.35 17.42 -1.63
C ASN A 99 -1.07 17.69 -0.81
N SER A 100 -0.19 16.69 -0.68
CA SER A 100 1.08 16.86 0.03
C SER A 100 2.00 17.84 -0.68
N LYS A 101 2.85 18.54 0.09
CA LYS A 101 3.95 19.36 -0.46
C LYS A 101 5.23 18.55 -0.69
N ASP A 102 5.27 17.34 -0.15
CA ASP A 102 6.40 16.43 -0.26
C ASP A 102 6.37 15.72 -1.61
N GLN A 103 7.41 15.95 -2.42
CA GLN A 103 7.52 15.41 -3.77
C GLN A 103 7.66 13.88 -3.79
N GLU A 104 8.31 13.30 -2.78
CA GLU A 104 8.46 11.86 -2.68
C GLU A 104 7.11 11.21 -2.37
N VAL A 105 6.36 11.79 -1.42
CA VAL A 105 4.99 11.35 -1.12
C VAL A 105 4.11 11.43 -2.36
N LEU A 106 4.14 12.54 -3.10
CA LEU A 106 3.35 12.71 -4.32
C LEU A 106 3.72 11.69 -5.41
N LEU A 107 5.01 11.46 -5.64
CA LEU A 107 5.50 10.50 -6.62
C LEU A 107 5.00 9.09 -6.30
N GLN A 108 5.18 8.64 -5.06
CA GLN A 108 4.80 7.29 -4.66
C GLN A 108 3.29 7.11 -4.63
N THR A 109 2.56 8.12 -4.18
CA THR A 109 1.10 8.14 -4.21
C THR A 109 0.56 8.05 -5.64
N GLY A 110 1.12 8.83 -6.57
CA GLY A 110 0.75 8.80 -7.98
C GLY A 110 1.02 7.43 -8.62
N ARG A 111 2.18 6.82 -8.33
CA ARG A 111 2.51 5.45 -8.78
C ARG A 111 1.52 4.42 -8.23
N ALA A 112 1.20 4.50 -6.94
CA ALA A 112 0.26 3.60 -6.29
C ALA A 112 -1.13 3.67 -6.93
N LEU A 113 -1.70 4.88 -7.04
CA LEU A 113 -3.00 5.08 -7.67
C LEU A 113 -2.99 4.67 -9.14
N GLY A 114 -1.94 5.04 -9.88
CA GLY A 114 -1.76 4.65 -11.27
C GLY A 114 -1.82 3.14 -11.45
N ASN A 115 -1.09 2.38 -10.63
CA ASN A 115 -1.06 0.92 -10.68
C ASN A 115 -2.40 0.29 -10.25
N ILE A 116 -3.03 0.78 -9.18
CA ILE A 116 -4.32 0.26 -8.70
C ILE A 116 -5.40 0.47 -9.78
N CYS A 117 -5.41 1.62 -10.44
CA CYS A 117 -6.39 1.97 -11.45
C CYS A 117 -6.04 1.49 -12.88
N TYR A 118 -4.86 0.91 -13.11
CA TYR A 118 -4.27 0.71 -14.45
C TYR A 118 -5.09 -0.18 -15.40
N ASP A 119 -5.99 -1.03 -14.92
CA ASP A 119 -6.88 -1.83 -15.80
C ASP A 119 -8.27 -2.05 -15.19
N SER A 120 -8.77 -1.05 -14.45
CA SER A 120 -10.10 -1.18 -13.87
C SER A 120 -11.23 -1.11 -14.90
N ARG A 121 -10.89 -0.82 -16.17
CA ARG A 121 -11.81 -0.87 -17.32
C ARG A 121 -12.26 -2.31 -17.65
N LYS A 122 -11.61 -3.35 -17.14
CA LYS A 122 -12.12 -4.73 -17.24
C LYS A 122 -13.17 -5.10 -16.18
N TYR A 123 -13.41 -4.24 -15.19
CA TYR A 123 -14.42 -4.45 -14.14
C TYR A 123 -15.72 -3.66 -14.40
N GLN A 124 -15.92 -3.17 -15.63
CA GLN A 124 -17.14 -2.50 -16.07
C GLN A 124 -18.40 -3.39 -16.03
N ASP A 125 -18.27 -4.66 -15.64
CA ASP A 125 -19.37 -5.62 -15.47
C ASP A 125 -19.81 -5.79 -13.99
N ILE A 126 -19.19 -5.07 -13.05
CA ILE A 126 -19.68 -4.98 -11.67
C ILE A 126 -19.98 -3.51 -11.41
N GLY A 127 -21.25 -3.14 -11.61
CA GLY A 127 -21.76 -1.82 -11.29
C GLY A 127 -21.41 -1.43 -9.86
N ASP A 128 -21.06 -0.15 -9.68
CA ASP A 128 -21.07 0.61 -8.43
C ASP A 128 -19.74 0.99 -7.75
N THR A 129 -18.57 0.48 -8.17
CA THR A 129 -17.30 0.93 -7.52
C THR A 129 -16.62 2.11 -8.22
N PHE A 130 -16.93 2.38 -9.50
CA PHE A 130 -16.21 3.38 -10.31
C PHE A 130 -16.77 4.80 -10.32
N THR A 131 -17.99 5.01 -9.81
CA THR A 131 -18.61 6.34 -9.78
C THR A 131 -17.84 7.30 -8.85
N THR A 132 -17.23 6.77 -7.78
CA THR A 132 -16.55 7.57 -6.75
C THR A 132 -15.30 8.32 -7.22
N PHE A 133 -14.67 7.90 -8.32
CA PHE A 133 -13.46 8.58 -8.84
C PHE A 133 -13.77 9.70 -9.85
N LYS A 134 -15.01 9.79 -10.35
CA LYS A 134 -15.40 10.82 -11.32
C LYS A 134 -15.95 12.10 -10.68
N GLU A 135 -16.15 12.08 -9.36
CA GLU A 135 -16.74 13.18 -8.59
C GLU A 135 -15.74 13.89 -7.66
N LEU A 136 -14.46 13.54 -7.74
CA LEU A 136 -13.33 14.30 -7.19
C LEU A 136 -12.71 15.17 -8.28
#